data_AF-A0A102L183-F1
#
_entry.id   AF-A0A102L183-F1
#
_cell.length_a   1.000
_cell.length_b   1.000
_cell.length_c   1.000
_cell.angle_alpha   90.00
_cell.angle_beta   90.00
_cell.angle_gamma   90.00
#
_symmetry.space_group_name_H-M   'P 1'
#
loop_
_entity.id
_entity.type
_entity.pdbx_description
1 polymer ?
#
loop_
_entity_poly.entity_id
_entity_poly.type
_entity_poly.pdbx_seq_one_letter_code
_entity_poly.pdbx_strand_id
1 'polypeptide(L)'
;MPDTRRIPFALTGGKARRDARRVDRALRRAATYPHPAGRIRRIETHLSVVYLAGRYAYKIIKPVKFGFVDVTQRAQRRRCALAECTLNRALADPLYLDVWPLVAQGRRGAFAGTVGNALRGRERRSRDDALEYVVRMRRFDARAMLSARSARHDDGLADADALAARLAHYHLHAPRRAPRTRFGSAATVAAQCRPLLDALDAALPSEAALRTWCEAELARVAPQLAERHAHGFVRACHGDLHLDNIVRWRGRLLMFDCIEFDDALRWIDVASDLAFAVMDYAARGRDDCAHRLLAGWLAATGDYAALDVLPFYVAYRALVRALAARLRGDAAGRAHYLRVATNVAAGSRDARPCLLLCHGMSGSGKSLASRALAGRLGAIRLSSDAERKRAAGRPADARLPASAYSAAAIDALYGRLLAHAHTVLASGHTAIVDATFLRERNRAAFIALARHVGVPVVILDFTASPATLFARVAARAAEGRDASDADTAVLAGQLARAEPLSAAEHALAVRFDTDVEPAAYEREAFWAPLFATLDCAAASAA
;
A
#
# COMPACT_ATOMS: atom_id res chain seq x y z
N MET A 1 15.90 -19.35 6.30
CA MET A 1 15.00 -19.87 5.26
C MET A 1 15.21 -21.38 5.18
N PRO A 2 14.16 -22.19 5.38
CA PRO A 2 14.22 -23.63 5.15
C PRO A 2 14.43 -23.94 3.66
N ASP A 3 14.91 -25.15 3.34
CA ASP A 3 15.14 -25.56 1.97
C ASP A 3 13.81 -25.74 1.21
N THR A 4 13.58 -24.90 0.20
CA THR A 4 12.32 -24.88 -0.56
C THR A 4 12.18 -26.17 -1.36
N ARG A 5 11.28 -27.06 -0.94
CA ARG A 5 11.00 -28.34 -1.60
C ARG A 5 10.80 -28.13 -3.11
N ARG A 6 11.51 -28.93 -3.92
CA ARG A 6 11.48 -28.81 -5.39
C ARG A 6 10.09 -29.12 -5.93
N ILE A 7 9.39 -28.10 -6.44
CA ILE A 7 8.17 -28.29 -7.24
C ILE A 7 8.60 -28.99 -8.55
N PRO A 8 8.14 -30.22 -8.84
CA PRO A 8 8.59 -30.95 -10.03
C PRO A 8 7.99 -30.32 -11.29
N PHE A 9 8.78 -29.53 -12.03
CA PHE A 9 8.23 -28.89 -13.22
C PHE A 9 8.06 -29.89 -14.39
N ALA A 10 6.79 -30.19 -14.70
CA ALA A 10 6.35 -31.18 -15.68
C ALA A 10 6.52 -30.71 -17.13
N LEU A 11 7.77 -30.52 -17.57
CA LEU A 11 8.12 -30.32 -18.97
C LEU A 11 7.60 -31.48 -19.82
N THR A 12 6.72 -31.19 -20.78
CA THR A 12 6.05 -32.19 -21.63
C THR A 12 6.95 -32.83 -22.70
N GLY A 13 8.16 -32.29 -22.94
CA GLY A 13 9.08 -32.79 -23.98
C GLY A 13 10.51 -33.05 -23.49
N GLY A 14 11.10 -34.18 -23.92
CA GLY A 14 12.45 -34.59 -23.55
C GLY A 14 13.55 -33.59 -23.97
N LYS A 15 13.40 -32.89 -25.10
CA LYS A 15 14.30 -31.82 -25.53
C LYS A 15 14.32 -30.68 -24.52
N ALA A 16 13.15 -30.13 -24.18
CA ALA A 16 13.04 -29.03 -23.22
C ALA A 16 13.54 -29.43 -21.80
N ARG A 17 13.35 -30.70 -21.37
CA ARG A 17 13.97 -31.24 -20.14
C ARG A 17 15.51 -31.18 -20.18
N ARG A 18 16.13 -31.46 -21.33
CA ARG A 18 17.59 -31.36 -21.51
C ARG A 18 18.05 -29.90 -21.53
N ASP A 19 17.34 -29.02 -22.23
CA ASP A 19 17.69 -27.61 -22.36
C ASP A 19 17.60 -26.87 -21.00
N ALA A 20 16.52 -27.07 -20.24
CA ALA A 20 16.39 -26.51 -18.89
C ALA A 20 17.51 -27.00 -17.94
N ARG A 21 17.85 -28.30 -18.01
CA ARG A 21 18.99 -28.86 -17.25
C ARG A 21 20.35 -28.32 -17.71
N ARG A 22 20.50 -27.92 -18.98
CA ARG A 22 21.72 -27.27 -19.51
C ARG A 22 21.86 -25.84 -18.98
N VAL A 23 20.77 -25.08 -18.95
CA VAL A 23 20.71 -23.70 -18.44
C VAL A 23 21.02 -23.66 -16.94
N ASP A 24 20.35 -24.48 -16.11
CA ASP A 24 20.61 -24.57 -14.66
C ASP A 24 22.07 -25.00 -14.37
N ARG A 25 22.61 -25.97 -15.13
CA ARG A 25 24.01 -26.40 -15.00
C ARG A 25 25.02 -25.31 -15.40
N ALA A 26 24.69 -24.44 -16.35
CA ALA A 26 25.54 -23.31 -16.72
C ALA A 26 25.52 -22.24 -15.62
N LEU A 27 24.34 -21.79 -15.20
CA LEU A 27 24.19 -20.70 -14.23
C LEU A 27 24.67 -21.05 -12.81
N ARG A 28 24.85 -22.34 -12.47
CA ARG A 28 25.53 -22.78 -11.24
C ARG A 28 27.06 -22.73 -11.29
N ARG A 29 27.69 -22.50 -12.44
CA ARG A 29 29.15 -22.49 -12.59
C ARG A 29 29.69 -21.07 -12.49
N ALA A 30 30.62 -20.82 -11.57
CA ALA A 30 31.27 -19.51 -11.45
C ALA A 30 31.91 -19.04 -12.78
N ALA A 31 32.54 -19.95 -13.52
CA ALA A 31 33.17 -19.69 -14.82
C ALA A 31 32.20 -19.41 -16.00
N THR A 32 30.88 -19.37 -15.77
CA THR A 32 29.90 -18.84 -16.75
C THR A 32 29.72 -17.32 -16.60
N TYR A 33 30.17 -16.72 -15.50
CA TYR A 33 30.05 -15.29 -15.23
C TYR A 33 31.36 -14.53 -15.54
N PRO A 34 31.30 -13.32 -16.14
CA PRO A 34 32.48 -12.50 -16.45
C PRO A 34 32.95 -11.66 -15.25
N HIS A 35 32.79 -12.17 -14.02
CA HIS A 35 33.19 -11.50 -12.78
C HIS A 35 33.40 -12.54 -11.65
N PRO A 36 34.04 -12.18 -10.52
CA PRO A 36 34.19 -13.05 -9.35
C PRO A 36 32.85 -13.45 -8.69
N ALA A 37 32.20 -14.46 -9.26
CA ALA A 37 30.87 -14.91 -8.87
C ALA A 37 30.83 -15.71 -7.55
N GLY A 38 31.96 -16.30 -7.14
CA GLY A 38 32.07 -17.09 -5.91
C GLY A 38 31.09 -18.26 -5.82
N ARG A 39 30.59 -18.55 -4.62
CA ARG A 39 29.56 -19.58 -4.38
C ARG A 39 28.19 -19.10 -4.87
N ILE A 40 27.67 -19.71 -5.92
CA ILE A 40 26.35 -19.41 -6.47
C ILE A 40 25.24 -19.90 -5.51
N ARG A 41 24.33 -19.01 -5.08
CA ARG A 41 23.08 -19.40 -4.40
C ARG A 41 21.93 -19.35 -5.39
N ARG A 42 21.24 -20.48 -5.60
CA ARG A 42 20.01 -20.54 -6.39
C ARG A 42 18.79 -20.37 -5.49
N ILE A 43 17.80 -19.63 -5.96
CA ILE A 43 16.48 -19.42 -5.37
C ILE A 43 15.44 -19.74 -6.46
N GLU A 44 14.29 -20.28 -6.11
CA GLU A 44 13.23 -20.60 -7.07
C GLU A 44 11.86 -20.15 -6.55
N THR A 45 11.09 -19.49 -7.41
CA THR A 45 9.69 -19.10 -7.20
C THR A 45 8.78 -19.99 -8.05
N HIS A 46 7.48 -19.70 -8.11
CA HIS A 46 6.57 -20.45 -8.98
C HIS A 46 6.82 -20.16 -10.47
N LEU A 47 7.12 -18.91 -10.86
CA LEU A 47 7.45 -18.52 -12.24
C LEU A 47 8.94 -18.55 -12.58
N SER A 48 9.85 -18.33 -11.64
CA SER A 48 11.24 -17.94 -11.96
C SER A 48 12.31 -18.64 -11.12
N VAL A 49 13.58 -18.54 -11.55
CA VAL A 49 14.77 -19.02 -10.83
C VAL A 49 15.81 -17.90 -10.81
N VAL A 50 16.31 -17.57 -9.62
CA VAL A 50 17.32 -16.52 -9.42
C VAL A 50 18.64 -17.13 -8.97
N TYR A 51 19.73 -16.78 -9.63
CA TYR A 51 21.09 -17.19 -9.28
C TYR A 51 21.85 -15.97 -8.73
N LEU A 52 22.18 -15.99 -7.45
CA LEU A 52 23.01 -14.98 -6.80
C LEU A 52 24.48 -15.31 -7.05
N ALA A 53 25.16 -14.43 -7.78
CA ALA A 53 26.52 -14.60 -8.28
C ALA A 53 27.32 -13.34 -7.95
N GLY A 54 28.23 -13.43 -6.97
CA GLY A 54 29.00 -12.29 -6.48
C GLY A 54 28.08 -11.13 -6.05
N ARG A 55 28.31 -9.95 -6.66
CA ARG A 55 27.55 -8.70 -6.47
C ARG A 55 26.23 -8.62 -7.26
N TYR A 56 25.88 -9.65 -8.03
CA TYR A 56 24.74 -9.64 -8.96
C TYR A 56 23.74 -10.76 -8.68
N ALA A 57 22.52 -10.56 -9.15
CA ALA A 57 21.47 -11.58 -9.24
C ALA A 57 21.11 -11.78 -10.71
N TYR A 58 20.83 -13.02 -11.10
CA TYR A 58 20.51 -13.41 -12.47
C TYR A 58 19.19 -14.18 -12.47
N LYS A 59 18.10 -13.55 -12.90
CA LYS A 59 16.76 -14.16 -12.97
C LYS A 59 16.54 -14.78 -14.36
N ILE A 60 16.06 -16.01 -14.38
CA ILE A 60 15.44 -16.63 -15.56
C ILE A 60 13.98 -16.96 -15.24
N ILE A 61 13.13 -16.81 -16.24
CA ILE A 61 11.74 -17.27 -16.19
C ILE A 61 11.73 -18.77 -16.51
N LYS A 62 10.85 -19.54 -15.87
CA LYS A 62 10.68 -20.98 -16.12
C LYS A 62 9.75 -21.21 -17.31
N PRO A 63 9.92 -22.32 -18.06
CA PRO A 63 9.07 -22.69 -19.19
C PRO A 63 7.67 -23.20 -18.78
N VAL A 64 6.96 -22.46 -17.90
CA VAL A 64 5.69 -22.87 -17.27
C VAL A 64 4.44 -22.51 -18.08
N LYS A 65 3.35 -23.21 -17.78
CA LYS A 65 1.98 -22.83 -18.16
C LYS A 65 1.07 -22.93 -16.93
N PHE A 66 0.35 -21.86 -16.64
CA PHE A 66 -0.71 -21.76 -15.63
C PHE A 66 -1.93 -21.07 -16.28
N GLY A 67 -3.09 -21.05 -15.61
CA GLY A 67 -4.31 -20.43 -16.15
C GLY A 67 -4.18 -18.95 -16.51
N PHE A 68 -3.23 -18.24 -15.88
CA PHE A 68 -2.95 -16.81 -16.08
C PHE A 68 -1.68 -16.51 -16.92
N VAL A 69 -0.89 -17.52 -17.31
CA VAL A 69 0.35 -17.29 -18.07
C VAL A 69 0.83 -18.53 -18.83
N ASP A 70 1.22 -18.38 -20.10
CA ASP A 70 1.95 -19.39 -20.87
C ASP A 70 3.30 -18.81 -21.32
N VAL A 71 4.37 -19.27 -20.67
CA VAL A 71 5.77 -18.91 -20.95
C VAL A 71 6.60 -20.16 -21.32
N THR A 72 5.94 -21.22 -21.79
CA THR A 72 6.59 -22.45 -22.30
C THR A 72 7.58 -22.16 -23.43
N GLN A 73 7.24 -21.22 -24.30
CA GLN A 73 8.05 -20.80 -25.44
C GLN A 73 9.17 -19.83 -25.05
N ARG A 74 10.39 -20.06 -25.55
CA ARG A 74 11.55 -19.17 -25.31
C ARG A 74 11.32 -17.75 -25.82
N ALA A 75 10.56 -17.61 -26.91
CA ALA A 75 10.17 -16.29 -27.45
C ALA A 75 9.27 -15.50 -26.49
N GLN A 76 8.45 -16.17 -25.67
CA GLN A 76 7.64 -15.55 -24.62
C GLN A 76 8.54 -15.07 -23.48
N ARG A 77 9.40 -15.95 -22.96
CA ARG A 77 10.35 -15.61 -21.89
C ARG A 77 11.31 -14.48 -22.25
N ARG A 78 11.75 -14.39 -23.51
CA ARG A 78 12.50 -13.23 -24.03
C ARG A 78 11.72 -11.93 -23.88
N ARG A 79 10.42 -11.91 -24.22
CA ARG A 79 9.58 -10.71 -24.11
C ARG A 79 9.39 -10.33 -22.64
N CYS A 80 9.06 -11.29 -21.79
CA CYS A 80 8.90 -11.08 -20.35
C CYS A 80 10.19 -10.56 -19.70
N ALA A 81 11.36 -11.15 -19.97
CA ALA A 81 12.64 -10.68 -19.43
C ALA A 81 12.97 -9.23 -19.84
N LEU A 82 12.68 -8.84 -21.09
CA LEU A 82 12.84 -7.46 -21.56
C LEU A 82 11.81 -6.51 -20.95
N ALA A 83 10.56 -6.96 -20.79
CA ALA A 83 9.50 -6.21 -20.15
C ALA A 83 9.84 -5.97 -18.66
N GLU A 84 10.24 -6.98 -17.91
CA GLU A 84 10.67 -6.86 -16.51
C GLU A 84 11.76 -5.79 -16.34
N CYS A 85 12.83 -5.88 -17.13
CA CYS A 85 13.94 -4.93 -17.08
C CYS A 85 13.56 -3.51 -17.54
N THR A 86 12.43 -3.34 -18.23
CA THR A 86 11.94 -2.03 -18.69
C THR A 86 10.96 -1.43 -17.68
N LEU A 87 9.95 -2.21 -17.28
CA LEU A 87 8.85 -1.79 -16.40
C LEU A 87 9.33 -1.46 -14.99
N ASN A 88 10.19 -2.31 -14.43
CA ASN A 88 10.68 -2.13 -13.06
C ASN A 88 11.57 -0.89 -12.89
N ARG A 89 12.07 -0.24 -13.96
CA ARG A 89 12.92 0.95 -13.81
C ARG A 89 12.20 2.11 -13.11
N ALA A 90 10.90 2.31 -13.36
CA ALA A 90 10.14 3.38 -12.70
C ALA A 90 10.13 3.28 -11.16
N LEU A 91 10.29 2.06 -10.62
CA LEU A 91 10.14 1.74 -9.20
C LEU A 91 11.44 1.25 -8.54
N ALA A 92 12.36 0.67 -9.31
CA ALA A 92 13.59 0.01 -8.87
C ALA A 92 14.77 0.09 -9.85
N ASP A 93 14.88 1.13 -10.70
CA ASP A 93 15.99 1.32 -11.67
C ASP A 93 17.39 0.93 -11.15
N PRO A 94 17.84 1.32 -9.94
CA PRO A 94 19.19 0.97 -9.47
C PRO A 94 19.45 -0.53 -9.37
N LEU A 95 18.41 -1.37 -9.30
CA LEU A 95 18.52 -2.83 -9.27
C LEU A 95 18.58 -3.45 -10.67
N TYR A 96 17.90 -2.88 -11.68
CA TYR A 96 17.72 -3.49 -13.00
C TYR A 96 18.73 -2.97 -14.02
N LEU A 97 19.71 -3.81 -14.35
CA LEU A 97 20.80 -3.43 -15.25
C LEU A 97 20.40 -3.66 -16.71
N ASP A 98 20.35 -4.92 -17.11
CA ASP A 98 20.15 -5.33 -18.50
C ASP A 98 19.71 -6.81 -18.64
N VAL A 99 19.44 -7.24 -19.89
CA VAL A 99 19.09 -8.61 -20.24
C VAL A 99 20.16 -9.21 -21.13
N TRP A 100 20.67 -10.39 -20.76
CA TRP A 100 21.75 -11.10 -21.44
C TRP A 100 21.25 -12.42 -22.03
N PRO A 101 21.62 -12.81 -23.28
CA PRO A 101 21.41 -14.15 -23.78
C PRO A 101 22.50 -15.08 -23.27
N LEU A 102 22.08 -16.19 -22.65
CA LEU A 102 22.95 -17.32 -22.33
C LEU A 102 23.05 -18.22 -23.56
N VAL A 103 24.23 -18.33 -24.18
CA VAL A 103 24.47 -19.10 -25.41
C VAL A 103 25.20 -20.41 -25.16
N ALA A 104 25.16 -21.30 -26.15
CA ALA A 104 25.94 -22.52 -26.20
C ALA A 104 27.43 -22.23 -26.51
N GLN A 105 28.35 -22.72 -25.68
CA GLN A 105 29.78 -22.75 -25.99
C GLN A 105 30.30 -24.18 -25.79
N GLY A 106 30.04 -25.03 -26.78
CA GLY A 106 30.26 -26.48 -26.68
C GLY A 106 29.52 -27.10 -25.47
N ARG A 107 30.26 -27.83 -24.62
CA ARG A 107 29.75 -28.41 -23.35
C ARG A 107 29.59 -27.39 -22.20
N ARG A 108 29.93 -26.12 -22.42
CA ARG A 108 29.72 -24.99 -21.49
C ARG A 108 28.59 -24.07 -22.00
N GLY A 109 28.22 -23.10 -21.17
CA GLY A 109 27.35 -21.98 -21.54
C GLY A 109 28.00 -20.68 -21.06
N ALA A 110 27.83 -19.62 -21.84
CA ALA A 110 28.44 -18.31 -21.60
C ALA A 110 27.43 -17.20 -21.98
N PHE A 111 27.64 -15.98 -21.49
CA PHE A 111 26.82 -14.83 -21.88
C PHE A 111 27.40 -14.15 -23.12
N ALA A 112 26.54 -13.81 -24.08
CA ALA A 112 26.94 -13.18 -25.35
C ALA A 112 26.80 -11.65 -25.37
N GLY A 113 26.84 -11.00 -24.21
CA GLY A 113 26.65 -9.54 -24.06
C GLY A 113 25.20 -9.12 -23.84
N THR A 114 24.92 -7.84 -24.05
CA THR A 114 23.62 -7.20 -23.75
C THR A 114 22.68 -7.21 -24.96
N VAL A 115 21.38 -7.46 -24.75
CA VAL A 115 20.36 -7.36 -25.80
C VAL A 115 20.02 -5.89 -26.07
N GLY A 116 20.77 -5.26 -26.98
CA GLY A 116 20.47 -3.91 -27.51
C GLY A 116 19.31 -3.90 -28.54
N ASN A 117 18.73 -2.72 -28.79
CA ASN A 117 17.71 -2.52 -29.83
C ASN A 117 18.31 -2.35 -31.25
N ALA A 118 19.57 -1.92 -31.36
CA ALA A 118 20.34 -1.92 -32.59
C ALA A 118 21.56 -2.83 -32.41
N LEU A 119 21.66 -3.88 -33.22
CA LEU A 119 22.68 -4.93 -33.13
C LEU A 119 23.17 -5.26 -34.56
N ARG A 120 24.49 -5.31 -34.77
CA ARG A 120 25.12 -5.52 -36.09
C ARG A 120 25.60 -6.96 -36.27
N GLY A 121 25.35 -7.53 -37.45
CA GLY A 121 25.99 -8.76 -37.92
C GLY A 121 25.90 -9.97 -36.97
N ARG A 122 27.02 -10.32 -36.33
CA ARG A 122 27.17 -11.52 -35.46
C ARG A 122 26.14 -11.57 -34.32
N GLU A 123 25.79 -10.42 -33.77
CA GLU A 123 24.83 -10.29 -32.66
C GLU A 123 23.41 -10.75 -33.05
N ARG A 124 23.05 -10.67 -34.34
CA ARG A 124 21.76 -11.15 -34.85
C ARG A 124 21.66 -12.68 -34.77
N ARG A 125 22.75 -13.43 -35.05
CA ARG A 125 22.77 -14.91 -34.89
C ARG A 125 22.66 -15.33 -33.42
N SER A 126 23.33 -14.60 -32.52
CA SER A 126 23.26 -14.84 -31.07
C SER A 126 21.84 -14.77 -30.48
N ARG A 127 20.89 -14.15 -31.18
CA ARG A 127 19.47 -14.04 -30.76
C ARG A 127 18.71 -15.37 -30.90
N ASP A 128 19.03 -16.15 -31.92
CA ASP A 128 18.33 -17.40 -32.25
C ASP A 128 19.02 -18.63 -31.64
N ASP A 129 20.35 -18.58 -31.50
CA ASP A 129 21.18 -19.59 -30.80
C ASP A 129 21.12 -19.51 -29.26
N ALA A 130 20.43 -18.52 -28.69
CA ALA A 130 20.29 -18.33 -27.26
C ALA A 130 19.59 -19.54 -26.58
N LEU A 131 20.21 -20.11 -25.56
CA LEU A 131 19.60 -21.17 -24.73
C LEU A 131 18.48 -20.60 -23.86
N GLU A 132 18.74 -19.46 -23.22
CA GLU A 132 17.77 -18.73 -22.41
C GLU A 132 18.13 -17.24 -22.32
N TYR A 133 17.14 -16.40 -22.00
CA TYR A 133 17.33 -14.98 -21.72
C TYR A 133 17.32 -14.72 -20.21
N VAL A 134 18.29 -13.94 -19.72
CA VAL A 134 18.58 -13.79 -18.29
C VAL A 134 18.56 -12.31 -17.92
N VAL A 135 17.70 -11.92 -16.99
CA VAL A 135 17.66 -10.56 -16.43
C VAL A 135 18.78 -10.44 -15.40
N ARG A 136 19.64 -9.44 -15.57
CA ARG A 136 20.78 -9.17 -14.70
C ARG A 136 20.47 -8.00 -13.79
N MET A 137 20.56 -8.25 -12.49
CA MET A 137 20.22 -7.30 -11.44
C MET A 137 21.38 -7.08 -10.47
N ARG A 138 21.39 -5.96 -9.75
CA ARG A 138 22.22 -5.82 -8.54
C ARG A 138 21.66 -6.71 -7.44
N ARG A 139 22.54 -7.42 -6.74
CA ARG A 139 22.16 -8.19 -5.55
C ARG A 139 21.98 -7.27 -4.34
N PHE A 140 20.95 -7.53 -3.55
CA PHE A 140 20.73 -6.96 -2.22
C PHE A 140 20.70 -8.07 -1.15
N ASP A 141 20.65 -7.71 0.13
CA ASP A 141 20.39 -8.66 1.21
C ASP A 141 18.87 -8.83 1.41
N ALA A 142 18.42 -10.08 1.54
CA ALA A 142 17.03 -10.39 1.83
C ALA A 142 16.57 -9.84 3.19
N ARG A 143 17.49 -9.59 4.14
CA ARG A 143 17.19 -8.90 5.39
C ARG A 143 16.73 -7.45 5.21
N ALA A 144 16.92 -6.86 4.03
CA ALA A 144 16.46 -5.52 3.70
C ALA A 144 15.07 -5.50 2.99
N MET A 145 14.48 -6.67 2.71
CA MET A 145 13.10 -6.77 2.21
C MET A 145 12.13 -6.39 3.32
N LEU A 146 11.03 -5.70 2.97
CA LEU A 146 10.06 -5.21 3.97
C LEU A 146 9.40 -6.35 4.72
N SER A 147 9.18 -7.50 4.07
CA SER A 147 8.70 -8.75 4.69
C SER A 147 9.58 -9.29 5.82
N ALA A 148 10.85 -8.87 5.90
CA ALA A 148 11.78 -9.21 6.97
C ALA A 148 11.98 -8.04 7.96
N ARG A 149 11.96 -6.79 7.46
CA ARG A 149 12.09 -5.58 8.31
C ARG A 149 10.86 -5.33 9.18
N SER A 150 9.67 -5.68 8.68
CA SER A 150 8.41 -5.59 9.43
C SER A 150 8.29 -6.55 10.62
N ALA A 151 9.30 -7.41 10.88
CA ALA A 151 9.40 -8.18 12.12
C ALA A 151 9.85 -7.32 13.32
N ARG A 152 10.32 -6.10 13.09
CA ARG A 152 10.69 -5.11 14.12
C ARG A 152 9.70 -3.94 14.09
N HIS A 153 9.34 -3.43 15.26
CA HIS A 153 8.32 -2.38 15.39
C HIS A 153 8.66 -1.12 14.58
N ASP A 154 9.69 -0.38 15.00
CA ASP A 154 10.03 0.95 14.47
C ASP A 154 10.57 0.88 13.03
N ASP A 155 11.39 -0.14 12.75
CA ASP A 155 11.89 -0.47 11.41
C ASP A 155 10.72 -0.69 10.42
N GLY A 156 9.60 -1.27 10.88
CA GLY A 156 8.38 -1.48 10.11
C GLY A 156 7.55 -0.20 9.93
N LEU A 157 7.36 0.60 10.99
CA LEU A 157 6.62 1.86 10.90
C LEU A 157 7.33 2.89 9.99
N ALA A 158 8.66 3.00 10.09
CA ALA A 158 9.47 3.86 9.23
C ALA A 158 9.55 3.36 7.77
N ASP A 159 9.35 2.05 7.55
CA ASP A 159 9.15 1.47 6.21
C ASP A 159 7.74 1.75 5.67
N ALA A 160 6.70 1.69 6.50
CA ALA A 160 5.33 2.00 6.12
C ALA A 160 5.14 3.47 5.72
N ASP A 161 5.69 4.42 6.49
CA ASP A 161 5.70 5.86 6.13
C ASP A 161 6.45 6.12 4.81
N ALA A 162 7.64 5.53 4.66
CA ALA A 162 8.43 5.69 3.44
C ALA A 162 7.75 5.04 2.21
N LEU A 163 7.00 3.95 2.41
CA LEU A 163 6.22 3.32 1.35
C LEU A 163 5.01 4.16 0.98
N ALA A 164 4.25 4.67 1.96
CA ALA A 164 3.11 5.56 1.73
C ALA A 164 3.49 6.75 0.85
N ALA A 165 4.53 7.49 1.23
CA ALA A 165 5.01 8.65 0.47
C ALA A 165 5.49 8.27 -0.96
N ARG A 166 6.27 7.18 -1.09
CA ARG A 166 6.82 6.74 -2.38
C ARG A 166 5.73 6.20 -3.32
N LEU A 167 4.75 5.49 -2.78
CA LEU A 167 3.64 4.89 -3.52
C LEU A 167 2.58 5.92 -3.90
N ALA A 168 2.22 6.85 -3.00
CA ALA A 168 1.33 7.95 -3.34
C ALA A 168 1.92 8.83 -4.45
N HIS A 169 3.20 9.19 -4.35
CA HIS A 169 3.90 9.89 -5.43
C HIS A 169 3.86 9.11 -6.75
N TYR A 170 4.04 7.79 -6.74
CA TYR A 170 3.92 6.99 -7.97
C TYR A 170 2.48 6.97 -8.51
N HIS A 171 1.48 6.69 -7.69
CA HIS A 171 0.07 6.60 -8.08
C HIS A 171 -0.49 7.89 -8.69
N LEU A 172 -0.01 9.05 -8.22
CA LEU A 172 -0.35 10.36 -8.78
C LEU A 172 0.27 10.63 -10.17
N HIS A 173 1.49 10.13 -10.42
CA HIS A 173 2.28 10.45 -11.63
C HIS A 173 2.37 9.29 -12.65
N ALA A 174 1.91 8.09 -12.31
CA ALA A 174 1.93 6.93 -13.20
C ALA A 174 1.05 7.17 -14.45
N PRO A 175 1.41 6.60 -15.61
CA PRO A 175 0.63 6.70 -16.85
C PRO A 175 -0.87 6.42 -16.64
N ARG A 176 -1.73 7.38 -17.07
CA ARG A 176 -3.20 7.33 -16.92
C ARG A 176 -3.94 6.65 -18.08
N ARG A 177 -3.28 6.46 -19.23
CA ARG A 177 -3.91 5.94 -20.47
C ARG A 177 -3.48 4.51 -20.73
N ALA A 178 -4.37 3.55 -20.44
CA ALA A 178 -4.12 2.13 -20.68
C ALA A 178 -4.06 1.81 -22.19
N PRO A 179 -3.21 0.86 -22.63
CA PRO A 179 -3.15 0.41 -24.03
C PRO A 179 -4.46 -0.22 -24.56
N ARG A 180 -5.37 -0.58 -23.65
CA ARG A 180 -6.73 -1.05 -23.96
C ARG A 180 -7.69 -0.48 -22.91
N THR A 181 -8.77 0.14 -23.38
CA THR A 181 -9.82 0.79 -22.55
C THR A 181 -10.59 -0.14 -21.61
N ARG A 182 -10.37 -1.46 -21.69
CA ARG A 182 -10.97 -2.43 -20.78
C ARG A 182 -10.14 -2.74 -19.54
N PHE A 183 -8.84 -2.46 -19.53
CA PHE A 183 -7.98 -2.83 -18.39
C PHE A 183 -8.40 -2.08 -17.12
N GLY A 184 -8.43 -2.77 -15.97
CA GLY A 184 -8.89 -2.23 -14.71
C GLY A 184 -10.40 -1.97 -14.59
N SER A 185 -11.20 -2.21 -15.65
CA SER A 185 -12.66 -2.11 -15.57
C SER A 185 -13.28 -3.15 -14.64
N ALA A 186 -14.45 -2.87 -14.07
CA ALA A 186 -15.17 -3.79 -13.19
C ALA A 186 -15.34 -5.20 -13.80
N ALA A 187 -15.64 -5.29 -15.09
CA ALA A 187 -15.73 -6.56 -15.82
C ALA A 187 -14.39 -7.32 -15.93
N THR A 188 -13.27 -6.59 -16.06
CA THR A 188 -11.93 -7.22 -16.06
C THR A 188 -11.52 -7.66 -14.66
N VAL A 189 -11.84 -6.89 -13.63
CA VAL A 189 -11.66 -7.28 -12.22
C VAL A 189 -12.48 -8.53 -11.90
N ALA A 190 -13.75 -8.58 -12.31
CA ALA A 190 -14.61 -9.74 -12.14
C ALA A 190 -14.05 -11.01 -12.82
N ALA A 191 -13.58 -10.87 -14.07
CA ALA A 191 -12.95 -11.98 -14.82
C ALA A 191 -11.64 -12.46 -14.16
N GLN A 192 -10.89 -11.58 -13.51
CA GLN A 192 -9.69 -11.92 -12.73
C GLN A 192 -10.02 -12.57 -11.38
N CYS A 193 -11.18 -12.26 -10.78
CA CYS A 193 -11.62 -12.85 -9.51
C CYS A 193 -12.20 -14.26 -9.68
N ARG A 194 -12.94 -14.52 -10.76
CA ARG A 194 -13.57 -15.82 -11.06
C ARG A 194 -12.65 -17.03 -10.80
N PRO A 195 -11.44 -17.15 -11.41
CA PRO A 195 -10.56 -18.30 -11.17
C PRO A 195 -9.93 -18.36 -9.76
N LEU A 196 -9.99 -17.29 -8.96
CA LEU A 196 -9.58 -17.33 -7.55
C LEU A 196 -10.70 -17.92 -6.69
N LEU A 197 -11.94 -17.48 -6.95
CA LEU A 197 -13.14 -18.02 -6.30
C LEU A 197 -13.34 -19.50 -6.65
N ASP A 198 -13.09 -19.88 -7.90
CA ASP A 198 -13.18 -21.27 -8.36
C ASP A 198 -12.04 -22.18 -7.83
N ALA A 199 -11.06 -21.61 -7.12
CA ALA A 199 -10.05 -22.35 -6.35
C ALA A 199 -10.38 -22.50 -4.85
N LEU A 200 -11.55 -22.01 -4.42
CA LEU A 200 -12.15 -22.22 -3.10
C LEU A 200 -12.94 -23.54 -3.06
N ASP A 201 -12.90 -24.22 -1.91
CA ASP A 201 -13.58 -25.49 -1.68
C ASP A 201 -15.02 -25.25 -1.21
N ALA A 202 -16.00 -25.58 -2.05
CA ALA A 202 -17.42 -25.40 -1.74
C ALA A 202 -17.93 -26.36 -0.65
N ALA A 203 -17.19 -27.43 -0.31
CA ALA A 203 -17.53 -28.32 0.79
C ALA A 203 -17.13 -27.76 2.17
N LEU A 204 -16.32 -26.69 2.23
CA LEU A 204 -15.93 -26.02 3.46
C LEU A 204 -16.81 -24.77 3.67
N PRO A 205 -17.67 -24.73 4.72
CA PRO A 205 -18.62 -23.62 4.92
C PRO A 205 -17.96 -22.23 4.99
N SER A 206 -16.75 -22.13 5.53
CA SER A 206 -15.98 -20.89 5.60
C SER A 206 -15.48 -20.39 4.24
N GLU A 207 -15.12 -21.30 3.33
CA GLU A 207 -14.72 -20.95 1.96
C GLU A 207 -15.93 -20.69 1.06
N ALA A 208 -17.03 -21.41 1.27
CA ALA A 208 -18.32 -21.12 0.63
C ALA A 208 -18.86 -19.73 1.04
N ALA A 209 -18.86 -19.41 2.33
CA ALA A 209 -19.27 -18.08 2.83
C ALA A 209 -18.36 -16.96 2.33
N LEU A 210 -17.04 -17.22 2.21
CA LEU A 210 -16.10 -16.28 1.61
C LEU A 210 -16.36 -16.05 0.12
N ARG A 211 -16.70 -17.09 -0.65
CA ARG A 211 -17.13 -16.96 -2.05
C ARG A 211 -18.35 -16.05 -2.15
N THR A 212 -19.42 -16.36 -1.41
CA THR A 212 -20.67 -15.58 -1.42
C THR A 212 -20.44 -14.11 -1.06
N TRP A 213 -19.61 -13.85 -0.04
CA TRP A 213 -19.24 -12.47 0.29
C TRP A 213 -18.45 -11.80 -0.83
N CYS A 214 -17.43 -12.45 -1.41
CA CYS A 214 -16.66 -11.85 -2.51
C CYS A 214 -17.50 -11.56 -3.77
N GLU A 215 -18.50 -12.39 -4.08
CA GLU A 215 -19.40 -12.17 -5.24
C GLU A 215 -20.40 -11.04 -4.97
N ALA A 216 -20.99 -10.98 -3.77
CA ALA A 216 -21.86 -9.88 -3.36
C ALA A 216 -21.12 -8.54 -3.24
N GLU A 217 -19.91 -8.55 -2.65
CA GLU A 217 -19.07 -7.37 -2.50
C GLU A 217 -18.58 -6.84 -3.86
N LEU A 218 -18.16 -7.73 -4.77
CA LEU A 218 -17.82 -7.36 -6.15
C LEU A 218 -18.99 -6.69 -6.87
N ALA A 219 -20.22 -7.17 -6.67
CA ALA A 219 -21.42 -6.53 -7.21
C ALA A 219 -21.68 -5.17 -6.56
N ARG A 220 -21.50 -5.04 -5.23
CA ARG A 220 -21.63 -3.78 -4.48
C ARG A 220 -20.67 -2.70 -4.98
N VAL A 221 -19.40 -3.06 -5.22
CA VAL A 221 -18.35 -2.10 -5.62
C VAL A 221 -18.25 -1.85 -7.13
N ALA A 222 -18.98 -2.61 -7.96
CA ALA A 222 -18.90 -2.48 -9.42
C ALA A 222 -19.19 -1.05 -9.95
N PRO A 223 -20.14 -0.27 -9.39
CA PRO A 223 -20.35 1.14 -9.77
C PRO A 223 -19.14 2.01 -9.45
N GLN A 224 -18.59 1.91 -8.24
CA GLN A 224 -17.40 2.65 -7.81
C GLN A 224 -16.19 2.27 -8.68
N LEU A 225 -15.99 0.98 -9.00
CA LEU A 225 -14.93 0.55 -9.92
C LEU A 225 -15.09 1.16 -11.32
N ALA A 226 -16.33 1.36 -11.81
CA ALA A 226 -16.59 2.03 -13.08
C ALA A 226 -16.30 3.55 -13.01
N GLU A 227 -16.71 4.22 -11.93
CA GLU A 227 -16.40 5.63 -11.69
C GLU A 227 -14.89 5.88 -11.57
N ARG A 228 -14.20 5.06 -10.76
CA ARG A 228 -12.75 5.12 -10.53
C ARG A 228 -11.96 4.86 -11.81
N HIS A 229 -12.46 3.98 -12.68
CA HIS A 229 -11.95 3.76 -14.03
C HIS A 229 -12.14 4.99 -14.93
N ALA A 230 -13.31 5.61 -14.93
CA ALA A 230 -13.62 6.78 -15.77
C ALA A 230 -12.79 8.01 -15.39
N HIS A 231 -12.66 8.30 -14.09
CA HIS A 231 -11.97 9.50 -13.59
C HIS A 231 -10.46 9.30 -13.43
N GLY A 232 -10.05 8.34 -12.60
CA GLY A 232 -8.70 8.32 -12.02
C GLY A 232 -8.60 7.78 -10.47
N PHE A 233 -8.29 6.50 -11.02
CA PHE A 233 -7.37 5.45 -10.47
C PHE A 233 -6.89 4.25 -11.29
N VAL A 234 -7.36 3.95 -12.52
CA VAL A 234 -6.61 2.96 -13.35
C VAL A 234 -5.27 3.52 -13.84
N ARG A 235 -4.16 2.84 -13.54
CA ARG A 235 -2.78 3.25 -13.85
C ARG A 235 -1.90 2.06 -14.23
N ALA A 236 -0.74 2.37 -14.80
CA ALA A 236 0.39 1.44 -14.90
C ALA A 236 1.03 1.20 -13.51
N CYS A 237 0.42 0.33 -12.71
CA CYS A 237 0.83 -0.01 -11.35
C CYS A 237 1.94 -1.09 -11.29
N HIS A 238 2.28 -1.59 -10.10
CA HIS A 238 3.22 -2.71 -9.89
C HIS A 238 2.57 -4.08 -10.17
N GLY A 239 1.31 -4.27 -9.77
CA GLY A 239 0.52 -5.49 -10.01
C GLY A 239 0.72 -6.58 -8.95
N ASP A 240 1.94 -6.77 -8.44
CA ASP A 240 2.28 -7.77 -7.39
C ASP A 240 2.98 -7.11 -6.17
N LEU A 241 2.39 -6.05 -5.62
CA LEU A 241 3.02 -5.19 -4.59
C LEU A 241 2.99 -5.77 -3.16
N HIS A 242 3.38 -7.03 -2.98
CA HIS A 242 3.52 -7.64 -1.66
C HIS A 242 4.88 -7.33 -1.01
N LEU A 243 5.04 -7.48 0.31
CA LEU A 243 6.22 -6.97 1.04
C LEU A 243 7.55 -7.68 0.70
N ASP A 244 7.50 -8.89 0.15
CA ASP A 244 8.69 -9.55 -0.40
C ASP A 244 9.21 -8.89 -1.70
N ASN A 245 8.39 -8.07 -2.38
CA ASN A 245 8.72 -7.35 -3.61
C ASN A 245 9.13 -5.88 -3.35
N ILE A 246 9.43 -5.54 -2.09
CA ILE A 246 9.84 -4.19 -1.68
C ILE A 246 11.09 -4.27 -0.80
N VAL A 247 12.11 -3.47 -1.11
CA VAL A 247 13.42 -3.51 -0.42
C VAL A 247 13.91 -2.11 -0.06
N ARG A 248 14.43 -1.94 1.18
CA ARG A 248 15.15 -0.73 1.58
C ARG A 248 16.60 -0.81 1.09
N TRP A 249 16.89 -0.13 -0.02
CA TRP A 249 18.20 -0.09 -0.67
C TRP A 249 18.81 1.31 -0.59
N ARG A 250 19.96 1.43 0.09
CA ARG A 250 20.68 2.70 0.31
C ARG A 250 19.75 3.82 0.84
N GLY A 251 19.05 3.54 1.92
CA GLY A 251 18.11 4.46 2.59
C GLY A 251 16.73 4.57 1.92
N ARG A 252 16.59 4.30 0.63
CA ARG A 252 15.34 4.46 -0.14
C ARG A 252 14.59 3.13 -0.30
N LEU A 253 13.27 3.17 -0.44
CA LEU A 253 12.49 1.99 -0.83
C LEU A 253 12.44 1.85 -2.35
N LEU A 254 12.68 0.64 -2.84
CA LEU A 254 12.54 0.22 -4.23
C LEU A 254 11.52 -0.93 -4.30
N MET A 255 10.59 -0.87 -5.26
CA MET A 255 9.58 -1.91 -5.50
C MET A 255 9.93 -2.63 -6.80
N PHE A 256 10.06 -3.95 -6.76
CA PHE A 256 10.68 -4.77 -7.81
C PHE A 256 9.92 -6.08 -8.05
N ASP A 257 10.16 -6.74 -9.18
CA ASP A 257 9.38 -7.89 -9.67
C ASP A 257 7.92 -7.53 -10.02
N CYS A 258 7.70 -6.33 -10.59
CA CYS A 258 6.39 -5.93 -11.14
C CYS A 258 5.99 -6.82 -12.32
N ILE A 259 4.68 -7.10 -12.47
CA ILE A 259 4.16 -8.12 -13.39
C ILE A 259 4.59 -7.85 -14.84
N GLU A 260 5.34 -8.78 -15.43
CA GLU A 260 5.98 -8.62 -16.74
C GLU A 260 5.30 -9.39 -17.90
N PHE A 261 4.27 -10.19 -17.60
CA PHE A 261 3.68 -11.15 -18.54
C PHE A 261 2.24 -10.83 -19.00
N ASP A 262 1.46 -10.06 -18.25
CA ASP A 262 0.14 -9.58 -18.68
C ASP A 262 -0.10 -8.12 -18.24
N ASP A 263 -0.36 -7.25 -19.21
CA ASP A 263 -0.73 -5.86 -18.96
C ASP A 263 -2.06 -5.73 -18.21
N ALA A 264 -2.99 -6.68 -18.31
CA ALA A 264 -4.29 -6.60 -17.62
C ALA A 264 -4.17 -6.71 -16.09
N LEU A 265 -3.08 -7.31 -15.58
CA LEU A 265 -2.77 -7.43 -14.15
C LEU A 265 -1.94 -6.24 -13.62
N ARG A 266 -1.47 -5.38 -14.52
CA ARG A 266 -0.61 -4.22 -14.22
C ARG A 266 -1.30 -2.88 -14.49
N TRP A 267 -2.24 -2.85 -15.43
CA TRP A 267 -3.16 -1.74 -15.66
C TRP A 267 -4.42 -1.94 -14.82
N ILE A 268 -4.31 -1.52 -13.56
CA ILE A 268 -5.26 -1.77 -12.47
C ILE A 268 -5.54 -0.47 -11.70
N ASP A 269 -6.54 -0.48 -10.83
CA ASP A 269 -6.79 0.61 -9.89
C ASP A 269 -5.62 0.76 -8.91
N VAL A 270 -5.22 1.99 -8.58
CA VAL A 270 -4.16 2.26 -7.58
C VAL A 270 -4.53 1.81 -6.17
N ALA A 271 -5.83 1.75 -5.83
CA ALA A 271 -6.30 1.11 -4.60
C ALA A 271 -6.02 -0.40 -4.61
N SER A 272 -6.08 -1.05 -5.77
CA SER A 272 -5.78 -2.49 -5.91
C SER A 272 -4.28 -2.81 -5.75
N ASP A 273 -3.39 -1.87 -6.08
CA ASP A 273 -1.95 -2.00 -5.86
C ASP A 273 -1.58 -1.71 -4.40
N LEU A 274 -2.13 -0.63 -3.82
CA LEU A 274 -2.04 -0.30 -2.39
C LEU A 274 -2.52 -1.47 -1.51
N ALA A 275 -3.68 -2.04 -1.83
CA ALA A 275 -4.28 -3.14 -1.11
C ALA A 275 -3.35 -4.35 -0.97
N PHE A 276 -2.41 -4.56 -1.89
CA PHE A 276 -1.50 -5.69 -1.82
C PHE A 276 -0.49 -5.52 -0.68
N ALA A 277 0.08 -4.32 -0.52
CA ALA A 277 0.99 -4.03 0.58
C ALA A 277 0.26 -3.94 1.93
N VAL A 278 -0.96 -3.37 1.96
CA VAL A 278 -1.83 -3.33 3.16
C VAL A 278 -2.18 -4.75 3.63
N MET A 279 -2.66 -5.61 2.71
CA MET A 279 -2.98 -7.01 2.98
C MET A 279 -1.76 -7.79 3.50
N ASP A 280 -0.59 -7.62 2.88
CA ASP A 280 0.60 -8.40 3.22
C ASP A 280 1.30 -7.89 4.51
N TYR A 281 1.00 -6.67 4.98
CA TYR A 281 1.28 -6.22 6.36
C TYR A 281 0.32 -6.86 7.38
N ALA A 282 -0.99 -6.80 7.14
CA ALA A 282 -1.99 -7.42 8.02
C ALA A 282 -1.78 -8.94 8.17
N ALA A 283 -1.43 -9.62 7.07
CA ALA A 283 -1.01 -11.03 7.06
C ALA A 283 0.18 -11.33 8.01
N ARG A 284 1.05 -10.34 8.29
CA ARG A 284 2.17 -10.48 9.23
C ARG A 284 1.85 -10.02 10.66
N GLY A 285 0.59 -9.71 10.97
CA GLY A 285 0.18 -9.16 12.27
C GLY A 285 0.74 -7.75 12.50
N ARG A 286 0.91 -6.98 11.42
CA ARG A 286 1.40 -5.59 11.45
C ARG A 286 0.33 -4.63 10.94
N ASP A 287 -0.83 -4.69 11.57
CA ASP A 287 -1.98 -3.81 11.28
C ASP A 287 -1.65 -2.34 11.56
N ASP A 288 -0.71 -2.08 12.49
CA ASP A 288 -0.08 -0.78 12.71
C ASP A 288 0.64 -0.25 11.45
N CYS A 289 1.42 -1.09 10.76
CA CYS A 289 2.06 -0.75 9.50
C CYS A 289 1.04 -0.65 8.35
N ALA A 290 0.03 -1.52 8.33
CA ALA A 290 -1.03 -1.50 7.32
C ALA A 290 -1.85 -0.20 7.40
N HIS A 291 -2.26 0.20 8.61
CA HIS A 291 -2.92 1.47 8.87
C HIS A 291 -2.00 2.66 8.56
N ARG A 292 -0.73 2.64 9.00
CA ARG A 292 0.22 3.74 8.74
C ARG A 292 0.46 3.96 7.24
N LEU A 293 0.58 2.87 6.48
CA LEU A 293 0.65 2.88 5.02
C LEU A 293 -0.61 3.52 4.41
N LEU A 294 -1.80 3.06 4.81
CA LEU A 294 -3.08 3.55 4.30
C LEU A 294 -3.28 5.04 4.61
N ALA A 295 -3.14 5.44 5.88
CA ALA A 295 -3.35 6.82 6.33
C ALA A 295 -2.37 7.80 5.69
N GLY A 296 -1.08 7.42 5.57
CA GLY A 296 -0.09 8.23 4.88
C GLY A 296 -0.36 8.37 3.37
N TRP A 297 -0.85 7.30 2.74
CA TRP A 297 -1.21 7.31 1.32
C TRP A 297 -2.43 8.20 1.06
N LEU A 298 -3.51 8.03 1.83
CA LEU A 298 -4.74 8.82 1.74
C LEU A 298 -4.50 10.32 1.96
N ALA A 299 -3.68 10.68 2.96
CA ALA A 299 -3.32 12.08 3.20
C ALA A 299 -2.61 12.70 1.98
N ALA A 300 -1.70 11.94 1.35
CA ALA A 300 -0.91 12.39 0.21
C ALA A 300 -1.69 12.41 -1.13
N THR A 301 -2.61 11.47 -1.37
CA THR A 301 -3.40 11.40 -2.62
C THR A 301 -4.71 12.18 -2.56
N GLY A 302 -5.37 12.20 -1.40
CA GLY A 302 -6.76 12.65 -1.28
C GLY A 302 -7.82 11.66 -1.79
N ASP A 303 -7.41 10.46 -2.21
CA ASP A 303 -8.29 9.42 -2.75
C ASP A 303 -9.01 8.65 -1.63
N TYR A 304 -9.83 9.36 -0.85
CA TYR A 304 -10.66 8.74 0.20
C TYR A 304 -11.75 7.82 -0.38
N ALA A 305 -12.15 8.03 -1.64
CA ALA A 305 -13.01 7.11 -2.40
C ALA A 305 -12.32 5.76 -2.73
N ALA A 306 -11.05 5.57 -2.37
CA ALA A 306 -10.42 4.25 -2.39
C ALA A 306 -10.98 3.34 -1.28
N LEU A 307 -11.48 3.90 -0.18
CA LEU A 307 -11.96 3.14 0.98
C LEU A 307 -13.16 2.25 0.60
N ASP A 308 -14.11 2.74 -0.19
CA ASP A 308 -15.28 1.98 -0.66
C ASP A 308 -14.93 0.66 -1.37
N VAL A 309 -13.75 0.59 -2.00
CA VAL A 309 -13.27 -0.57 -2.78
C VAL A 309 -12.10 -1.30 -2.12
N LEU A 310 -11.59 -0.79 -0.99
CA LEU A 310 -10.39 -1.33 -0.35
C LEU A 310 -10.62 -2.69 0.33
N PRO A 311 -11.72 -2.95 1.08
CA PRO A 311 -11.95 -4.27 1.68
C PRO A 311 -12.02 -5.38 0.62
N PHE A 312 -12.77 -5.15 -0.47
CA PHE A 312 -12.79 -6.00 -1.63
C PHE A 312 -11.38 -6.29 -2.17
N TYR A 313 -10.57 -5.26 -2.41
CA TYR A 313 -9.23 -5.45 -2.96
C TYR A 313 -8.27 -6.15 -1.99
N VAL A 314 -8.34 -5.88 -0.68
CA VAL A 314 -7.51 -6.58 0.33
C VAL A 314 -7.85 -8.08 0.34
N ALA A 315 -9.14 -8.45 0.32
CA ALA A 315 -9.57 -9.84 0.21
C ALA A 315 -9.16 -10.49 -1.13
N TYR A 316 -9.31 -9.79 -2.26
CA TYR A 316 -8.83 -10.24 -3.57
C TYR A 316 -7.31 -10.52 -3.58
N ARG A 317 -6.49 -9.65 -2.99
CA ARG A 317 -5.03 -9.86 -2.88
C ARG A 317 -4.68 -11.01 -1.95
N ALA A 318 -5.44 -11.22 -0.88
CA ALA A 318 -5.31 -12.40 -0.02
C ALA A 318 -5.64 -13.69 -0.80
N LEU A 319 -6.71 -13.72 -1.61
CA LEU A 319 -7.03 -14.86 -2.49
C LEU A 319 -5.94 -15.14 -3.54
N VAL A 320 -5.36 -14.11 -4.16
CA VAL A 320 -4.18 -14.27 -5.05
C VAL A 320 -3.03 -14.97 -4.33
N ARG A 321 -2.75 -14.60 -3.07
CA ARG A 321 -1.68 -15.23 -2.27
C ARG A 321 -2.03 -16.64 -1.81
N ALA A 322 -3.30 -16.92 -1.50
CA ALA A 322 -3.78 -18.27 -1.19
C ALA A 322 -3.62 -19.21 -2.40
N LEU A 323 -3.94 -18.76 -3.61
CA LEU A 323 -3.67 -19.50 -4.85
C LEU A 323 -2.16 -19.67 -5.09
N ALA A 324 -1.37 -18.62 -4.92
CA ALA A 324 0.09 -18.70 -5.07
C ALA A 324 0.73 -19.66 -4.05
N ALA A 325 0.15 -19.82 -2.86
CA ALA A 325 0.54 -20.84 -1.88
C ALA A 325 0.10 -22.25 -2.31
N ARG A 326 -1.15 -22.43 -2.77
CA ARG A 326 -1.64 -23.70 -3.35
C ARG A 326 -0.72 -24.21 -4.48
N LEU A 327 -0.29 -23.31 -5.38
CA LEU A 327 0.65 -23.62 -6.48
C LEU A 327 2.07 -24.01 -6.03
N ARG A 328 2.44 -23.75 -4.76
CA ARG A 328 3.71 -24.20 -4.15
C ARG A 328 3.58 -25.50 -3.33
N GLY A 329 2.37 -26.02 -3.16
CA GLY A 329 2.09 -27.08 -2.16
C GLY A 329 2.11 -26.57 -0.71
N ASP A 330 1.96 -25.26 -0.51
CA ASP A 330 2.05 -24.56 0.77
C ASP A 330 0.65 -24.44 1.40
N ALA A 331 0.19 -25.53 2.01
CA ALA A 331 -1.13 -25.63 2.63
C ALA A 331 -1.31 -24.65 3.82
N ALA A 332 -0.26 -24.47 4.62
CA ALA A 332 -0.26 -23.53 5.74
C ALA A 332 -0.39 -22.08 5.24
N GLY A 333 0.36 -21.69 4.21
CA GLY A 333 0.23 -20.40 3.54
C GLY A 333 -1.14 -20.19 2.92
N ARG A 334 -1.75 -21.21 2.28
CA ARG A 334 -3.12 -21.13 1.75
C ARG A 334 -4.11 -20.84 2.87
N ALA A 335 -4.14 -21.66 3.92
CA ALA A 335 -5.06 -21.49 5.05
C ALA A 335 -4.85 -20.16 5.79
N HIS A 336 -3.62 -19.67 5.86
CA HIS A 336 -3.31 -18.37 6.46
C HIS A 336 -3.89 -17.21 5.66
N TYR A 337 -3.61 -17.11 4.35
CA TYR A 337 -4.14 -16.02 3.53
C TYR A 337 -5.68 -16.09 3.36
N LEU A 338 -6.28 -17.28 3.41
CA LEU A 338 -7.74 -17.40 3.47
C LEU A 338 -8.32 -16.75 4.75
N ARG A 339 -7.70 -16.94 5.92
CA ARG A 339 -8.13 -16.23 7.15
C ARG A 339 -8.03 -14.71 7.03
N VAL A 340 -7.01 -14.18 6.34
CA VAL A 340 -6.91 -12.73 6.07
C VAL A 340 -8.13 -12.25 5.27
N ALA A 341 -8.53 -12.98 4.23
CA ALA A 341 -9.74 -12.65 3.45
C ALA A 341 -11.03 -12.76 4.28
N THR A 342 -11.18 -13.82 5.10
CA THR A 342 -12.33 -14.00 6.00
C THR A 342 -12.42 -12.90 7.07
N ASN A 343 -11.30 -12.47 7.65
CA ASN A 343 -11.27 -11.40 8.65
C ASN A 343 -11.74 -10.06 8.07
N VAL A 344 -11.33 -9.74 6.84
CA VAL A 344 -11.80 -8.55 6.12
C VAL A 344 -13.31 -8.63 5.83
N ALA A 345 -13.80 -9.81 5.40
CA ALA A 345 -15.22 -10.05 5.16
C ALA A 345 -16.08 -9.95 6.44
N ALA A 346 -15.53 -10.31 7.61
CA ALA A 346 -16.16 -10.09 8.91
C ALA A 346 -16.16 -8.61 9.29
N GLY A 347 -14.98 -7.99 9.39
CA GLY A 347 -14.83 -6.59 9.79
C GLY A 347 -15.60 -5.59 8.93
N SER A 348 -15.87 -5.90 7.66
CA SER A 348 -16.70 -5.07 6.77
C SER A 348 -18.20 -5.11 7.11
N ARG A 349 -18.69 -6.16 7.78
CA ARG A 349 -20.08 -6.30 8.27
C ARG A 349 -20.23 -5.83 9.71
N ASP A 350 -19.20 -6.10 10.51
CA ASP A 350 -19.17 -5.82 11.95
C ASP A 350 -18.68 -4.37 12.24
N ALA A 351 -18.38 -3.59 11.21
CA ALA A 351 -17.98 -2.19 11.29
C ALA A 351 -19.00 -1.33 12.06
N ARG A 352 -18.51 -0.55 13.03
CA ARG A 352 -19.27 0.47 13.77
C ARG A 352 -18.49 1.80 13.75
N PRO A 353 -18.48 2.52 12.61
CA PRO A 353 -17.74 3.77 12.49
C PRO A 353 -18.30 4.86 13.41
N CYS A 354 -17.43 5.74 13.90
CA CYS A 354 -17.82 6.97 14.60
C CYS A 354 -17.06 8.19 14.06
N LEU A 355 -17.54 9.38 14.39
CA LEU A 355 -16.93 10.66 14.03
C LEU A 355 -16.26 11.30 15.26
N LEU A 356 -14.95 11.49 15.19
CA LEU A 356 -14.14 12.04 16.27
C LEU A 356 -13.61 13.43 15.87
N LEU A 357 -14.11 14.48 16.51
CA LEU A 357 -13.80 15.87 16.17
C LEU A 357 -12.74 16.42 17.12
N CYS A 358 -11.55 16.77 16.62
CA CYS A 358 -10.52 17.39 17.47
C CYS A 358 -10.91 18.85 17.76
N HIS A 359 -11.15 19.19 19.02
CA HIS A 359 -11.32 20.57 19.47
C HIS A 359 -10.05 21.05 20.18
N GLY A 360 -9.65 22.31 19.95
CA GLY A 360 -8.52 22.92 20.67
C GLY A 360 -7.62 23.81 19.81
N MET A 361 -6.85 24.63 20.51
CA MET A 361 -6.01 25.70 19.95
C MET A 361 -4.76 25.17 19.21
N SER A 362 -4.20 25.98 18.32
CA SER A 362 -2.83 25.81 17.83
C SER A 362 -1.84 25.78 19.00
N GLY A 363 -1.37 24.59 19.38
CA GLY A 363 -0.52 24.41 20.55
C GLY A 363 -0.89 23.17 21.37
N SER A 364 -2.18 22.81 21.45
CA SER A 364 -2.76 21.88 22.43
C SER A 364 -2.49 20.39 22.21
N GLY A 365 -1.36 20.01 21.61
CA GLY A 365 -1.01 18.59 21.37
C GLY A 365 -1.90 17.83 20.36
N LYS A 366 -3.08 18.34 20.01
CA LYS A 366 -4.12 17.65 19.22
C LYS A 366 -3.63 16.90 17.98
N SER A 367 -2.70 17.46 17.21
CA SER A 367 -2.19 16.88 15.96
C SER A 367 -1.09 15.84 16.14
N LEU A 368 -0.63 15.64 17.38
CA LEU A 368 0.14 14.47 17.80
C LEU A 368 -0.77 13.43 18.46
N ALA A 369 -1.61 13.84 19.41
CA ALA A 369 -2.54 12.97 20.12
C ALA A 369 -3.49 12.23 19.15
N SER A 370 -4.12 12.94 18.21
CA SER A 370 -4.96 12.35 17.17
C SER A 370 -4.21 11.42 16.20
N ARG A 371 -2.88 11.55 16.07
CA ARG A 371 -2.06 10.64 15.25
C ARG A 371 -1.84 9.31 15.97
N ALA A 372 -1.58 9.34 17.28
CA ALA A 372 -1.51 8.14 18.11
C ALA A 372 -2.87 7.43 18.17
N LEU A 373 -3.95 8.18 18.44
CA LEU A 373 -5.32 7.64 18.46
C LEU A 373 -5.74 7.00 17.13
N ALA A 374 -5.39 7.62 15.99
CA ALA A 374 -5.64 7.03 14.67
C ALA A 374 -5.00 5.64 14.52
N GLY A 375 -3.73 5.49 14.94
CA GLY A 375 -3.03 4.21 14.94
C GLY A 375 -3.67 3.16 15.87
N ARG A 376 -4.19 3.58 17.03
CA ARG A 376 -4.83 2.68 18.01
C ARG A 376 -6.25 2.26 17.63
N LEU A 377 -7.02 3.11 16.94
CA LEU A 377 -8.38 2.81 16.46
C LEU A 377 -8.45 2.30 15.02
N GLY A 378 -7.33 2.32 14.28
CA GLY A 378 -7.33 2.13 12.82
C GLY A 378 -8.03 3.26 12.04
N ALA A 379 -8.36 4.37 12.71
CA ALA A 379 -9.26 5.43 12.23
C ALA A 379 -8.61 6.41 11.24
N ILE A 380 -9.33 6.75 10.17
CA ILE A 380 -8.79 7.59 9.09
C ILE A 380 -8.76 9.06 9.54
N ARG A 381 -7.55 9.64 9.57
CA ARG A 381 -7.31 10.98 10.12
C ARG A 381 -7.28 12.07 9.04
N LEU A 382 -8.33 12.87 8.99
CA LEU A 382 -8.50 14.03 8.11
C LEU A 382 -7.87 15.27 8.76
N SER A 383 -6.63 15.59 8.37
CA SER A 383 -5.90 16.74 8.96
C SER A 383 -6.06 18.01 8.13
N SER A 384 -6.48 19.09 8.78
CA SER A 384 -6.74 20.37 8.12
C SER A 384 -5.51 20.95 7.42
N ASP A 385 -4.32 20.76 7.98
CA ASP A 385 -3.10 21.33 7.42
C ASP A 385 -2.58 20.52 6.23
N ALA A 386 -2.70 19.19 6.28
CA ALA A 386 -2.44 18.33 5.11
C ALA A 386 -3.40 18.67 3.95
N GLU A 387 -4.68 18.91 4.26
CA GLU A 387 -5.70 19.30 3.29
C GLU A 387 -5.41 20.69 2.66
N ARG A 388 -4.99 21.68 3.45
CA ARG A 388 -4.54 22.98 2.92
C ARG A 388 -3.35 22.81 1.98
N LYS A 389 -2.32 22.05 2.38
CA LYS A 389 -1.09 21.88 1.59
C LYS A 389 -1.35 21.11 0.30
N ARG A 390 -2.18 20.06 0.33
CA ARG A 390 -2.64 19.34 -0.87
C ARG A 390 -3.47 20.23 -1.80
N ALA A 391 -4.43 21.01 -1.27
CA ALA A 391 -5.24 21.94 -2.06
C ALA A 391 -4.41 23.09 -2.69
N ALA A 392 -3.29 23.46 -2.08
CA ALA A 392 -2.34 24.43 -2.64
C ALA A 392 -1.30 23.81 -3.61
N GLY A 393 -1.30 22.48 -3.79
CA GLY A 393 -0.28 21.78 -4.59
C GLY A 393 1.12 21.81 -3.98
N ARG A 394 1.23 21.92 -2.64
CA ARG A 394 2.49 22.14 -1.90
C ARG A 394 2.91 20.87 -1.12
N PRO A 395 4.22 20.63 -0.94
CA PRO A 395 4.73 19.62 -0.03
C PRO A 395 4.21 19.76 1.40
N ALA A 396 4.16 18.67 2.16
CA ALA A 396 3.58 18.64 3.52
C ALA A 396 4.37 19.48 4.55
N ASP A 397 5.66 19.70 4.31
CA ASP A 397 6.60 20.51 5.07
C ASP A 397 6.67 21.98 4.59
N ALA A 398 6.11 22.30 3.42
CA ALA A 398 6.14 23.67 2.90
C ALA A 398 5.11 24.58 3.61
N ARG A 399 5.53 25.77 4.06
CA ARG A 399 4.60 26.80 4.55
C ARG A 399 3.75 27.38 3.41
N LEU A 400 2.52 27.76 3.75
CA LEU A 400 1.55 28.42 2.89
C LEU A 400 1.47 29.94 3.15
N PRO A 401 1.06 30.74 2.15
CA PRO A 401 0.81 32.17 2.36
C PRO A 401 -0.47 32.42 3.19
N ALA A 402 -0.54 33.60 3.83
CA ALA A 402 -1.69 33.99 4.66
C ALA A 402 -3.06 33.97 3.93
N SER A 403 -3.08 34.07 2.60
CA SER A 403 -4.30 33.91 1.79
C SER A 403 -4.96 32.53 1.96
N ALA A 404 -4.17 31.48 2.22
CA ALA A 404 -4.66 30.13 2.55
C ALA A 404 -5.38 30.04 3.91
N TYR A 405 -5.33 31.11 4.71
CA TYR A 405 -5.98 31.27 6.01
C TYR A 405 -7.05 32.38 6.03
N SER A 406 -7.40 32.92 4.86
CA SER A 406 -8.58 33.80 4.69
C SER A 406 -9.89 33.09 5.07
N ALA A 407 -10.92 33.85 5.42
CA ALA A 407 -12.23 33.28 5.82
C ALA A 407 -12.81 32.35 4.74
N ALA A 408 -12.78 32.75 3.47
CA ALA A 408 -13.22 31.92 2.35
C ALA A 408 -12.37 30.64 2.19
N ALA A 409 -11.05 30.72 2.38
CA ALA A 409 -10.18 29.54 2.34
C ALA A 409 -10.41 28.58 3.51
N ILE A 410 -10.75 29.11 4.69
CA ILE A 410 -11.15 28.32 5.87
C ILE A 410 -12.49 27.61 5.60
N ASP A 411 -13.49 28.32 5.08
CA ASP A 411 -14.82 27.73 4.88
C ASP A 411 -14.82 26.70 3.73
N ALA A 412 -14.10 26.97 2.64
CA ALA A 412 -13.86 25.98 1.58
C ALA A 412 -13.04 24.76 2.06
N LEU A 413 -12.17 24.93 3.05
CA LEU A 413 -11.44 23.82 3.70
C LEU A 413 -12.37 22.98 4.57
N TYR A 414 -13.19 23.59 5.43
CA TYR A 414 -14.14 22.83 6.25
C TYR A 414 -15.17 22.09 5.38
N GLY A 415 -15.59 22.67 4.24
CA GLY A 415 -16.42 21.98 3.25
C GLY A 415 -15.75 20.73 2.66
N ARG A 416 -14.46 20.79 2.31
CA ARG A 416 -13.70 19.60 1.86
C ARG A 416 -13.54 18.56 2.97
N LEU A 417 -13.20 18.98 4.18
CA LEU A 417 -13.09 18.07 5.33
C LEU A 417 -14.43 17.39 5.66
N LEU A 418 -15.57 18.08 5.48
CA LEU A 418 -16.91 17.53 5.68
C LEU A 418 -17.24 16.48 4.61
N ALA A 419 -16.95 16.76 3.35
CA ALA A 419 -17.12 15.81 2.24
C ALA A 419 -16.23 14.57 2.42
N HIS A 420 -14.96 14.74 2.82
CA HIS A 420 -14.06 13.63 3.11
C HIS A 420 -14.51 12.83 4.35
N ALA A 421 -15.03 13.48 5.39
CA ALA A 421 -15.61 12.79 6.54
C ALA A 421 -16.84 11.96 6.15
N HIS A 422 -17.72 12.49 5.29
CA HIS A 422 -18.83 11.74 4.74
C HIS A 422 -18.36 10.48 4.00
N THR A 423 -17.39 10.59 3.08
CA THR A 423 -16.83 9.42 2.38
C THR A 423 -16.26 8.40 3.36
N VAL A 424 -15.40 8.81 4.30
CA VAL A 424 -14.78 7.90 5.28
C VAL A 424 -15.82 7.13 6.10
N LEU A 425 -16.84 7.82 6.61
CA LEU A 425 -17.91 7.21 7.41
C LEU A 425 -18.80 6.28 6.56
N ALA A 426 -19.16 6.70 5.34
CA ALA A 426 -19.98 5.90 4.42
C ALA A 426 -19.25 4.63 3.92
N SER A 427 -17.92 4.68 3.80
CA SER A 427 -17.08 3.50 3.56
C SER A 427 -16.92 2.58 4.80
N GLY A 428 -17.59 2.87 5.91
CA GLY A 428 -17.56 2.05 7.13
C GLY A 428 -16.39 2.32 8.08
N HIS A 429 -15.61 3.38 7.88
CA HIS A 429 -14.43 3.69 8.70
C HIS A 429 -14.67 4.81 9.71
N THR A 430 -14.12 4.67 10.92
CA THR A 430 -14.07 5.77 11.90
C THR A 430 -13.22 6.93 11.37
N ALA A 431 -13.75 8.15 11.46
CA ALA A 431 -13.13 9.37 10.98
C ALA A 431 -12.62 10.24 12.15
N ILE A 432 -11.34 10.61 12.14
CA ILE A 432 -10.80 11.63 13.07
C ILE A 432 -10.53 12.92 12.29
N VAL A 433 -11.23 14.01 12.61
CA VAL A 433 -11.04 15.31 11.95
C VAL A 433 -10.11 16.18 12.79
N ASP A 434 -8.84 16.22 12.41
CA ASP A 434 -7.80 17.05 13.03
C ASP A 434 -7.82 18.46 12.43
N ALA A 435 -8.81 19.25 12.86
CA ALA A 435 -8.84 20.71 12.75
C ALA A 435 -8.81 21.34 14.16
N THR A 436 -9.13 22.63 14.31
CA THR A 436 -9.21 23.30 15.62
C THR A 436 -10.65 23.45 16.14
N PHE A 437 -11.64 23.45 15.26
CA PHE A 437 -13.09 23.49 15.57
C PHE A 437 -13.56 24.62 16.52
N LEU A 438 -12.83 25.74 16.54
CA LEU A 438 -13.09 26.92 17.41
C LEU A 438 -14.36 27.73 17.06
N ARG A 439 -15.24 27.20 16.20
CA ARG A 439 -16.51 27.83 15.82
C ARG A 439 -17.64 26.81 15.90
N GLU A 440 -18.72 27.18 16.57
CA GLU A 440 -19.92 26.37 16.76
C GLU A 440 -20.49 25.94 15.40
N ARG A 441 -20.63 26.87 14.45
CA ARG A 441 -21.14 26.56 13.10
C ARG A 441 -20.35 25.45 12.38
N ASN A 442 -19.04 25.35 12.67
CA ASN A 442 -18.18 24.33 12.07
C ASN A 442 -18.35 22.98 12.80
N ARG A 443 -18.55 22.98 14.13
CA ARG A 443 -18.84 21.76 14.91
C ARG A 443 -20.23 21.22 14.56
N ALA A 444 -21.24 22.09 14.55
CA ALA A 444 -22.63 21.78 14.21
C ALA A 444 -22.77 21.09 12.84
N ALA A 445 -22.04 21.54 11.81
CA ALA A 445 -22.05 20.91 10.48
C ALA A 445 -21.58 19.44 10.50
N PHE A 446 -20.56 19.12 11.31
CA PHE A 446 -20.03 17.76 11.44
C PHE A 446 -20.90 16.89 12.37
N ILE A 447 -21.49 17.48 13.41
CA ILE A 447 -22.49 16.81 14.25
C ILE A 447 -23.75 16.46 13.44
N ALA A 448 -24.18 17.34 12.53
CA ALA A 448 -25.27 17.08 11.60
C ALA A 448 -24.92 15.97 10.59
N LEU A 449 -23.68 15.94 10.08
CA LEU A 449 -23.20 14.83 9.24
C LEU A 449 -23.26 13.48 9.98
N ALA A 450 -22.78 13.40 11.22
CA ALA A 450 -22.84 12.17 12.00
C ALA A 450 -24.28 11.67 12.19
N ARG A 451 -25.21 12.59 12.52
CA ARG A 451 -26.66 12.28 12.60
C ARG A 451 -27.24 11.82 11.27
N HIS A 452 -26.81 12.39 10.14
CA HIS A 452 -27.28 12.01 8.80
C HIS A 452 -26.80 10.62 8.36
N VAL A 453 -25.55 10.26 8.68
CA VAL A 453 -24.98 8.93 8.39
C VAL A 453 -25.41 7.88 9.43
N GLY A 454 -25.95 8.29 10.58
CA GLY A 454 -26.43 7.39 11.64
C GLY A 454 -25.31 6.88 12.55
N VAL A 455 -24.24 7.66 12.74
CA VAL A 455 -23.04 7.25 13.51
C VAL A 455 -22.87 8.08 14.80
N PRO A 456 -22.25 7.52 15.86
CA PRO A 456 -21.86 8.28 17.04
C PRO A 456 -20.87 9.40 16.69
N VAL A 457 -20.94 10.51 17.44
CA VAL A 457 -19.99 11.63 17.35
C VAL A 457 -19.46 11.99 18.73
N VAL A 458 -18.13 12.18 18.83
CA VAL A 458 -17.44 12.60 20.06
C VAL A 458 -16.52 13.77 19.76
N ILE A 459 -16.55 14.80 20.60
CA ILE A 459 -15.63 15.93 20.57
C ILE A 459 -14.44 15.59 21.48
N LEU A 460 -13.23 15.56 20.92
CA LEU A 460 -11.99 15.37 21.66
C LEU A 460 -11.45 16.76 22.05
N ASP A 461 -11.76 17.21 23.27
CA ASP A 461 -11.41 18.56 23.74
C ASP A 461 -9.99 18.60 24.31
N PHE A 462 -9.03 19.01 23.49
CA PHE A 462 -7.60 19.04 23.85
C PHE A 462 -7.22 20.38 24.49
N THR A 463 -6.99 20.35 25.79
CA THR A 463 -6.65 21.51 26.62
C THR A 463 -5.17 21.53 27.04
N ALA A 464 -4.62 22.72 27.30
CA ALA A 464 -3.27 22.99 27.80
C ALA A 464 -3.23 24.42 28.36
N SER A 465 -2.28 24.74 29.24
CA SER A 465 -2.10 26.10 29.74
C SER A 465 -1.74 27.08 28.61
N PRO A 466 -2.16 28.36 28.67
CA PRO A 466 -1.77 29.35 27.67
C PRO A 466 -0.25 29.48 27.50
N ALA A 467 0.51 29.37 28.60
CA ALA A 467 1.97 29.36 28.57
C ALA A 467 2.50 28.18 27.72
N THR A 468 1.98 26.97 27.93
CA THR A 468 2.34 25.81 27.11
C THR A 468 1.96 25.99 25.64
N LEU A 469 0.78 26.56 25.34
CA LEU A 469 0.35 26.83 23.97
C LEU A 469 1.35 27.74 23.24
N PHE A 470 1.69 28.89 23.83
CA PHE A 470 2.65 29.84 23.25
C PHE A 470 4.06 29.24 23.13
N ALA A 471 4.56 28.55 24.16
CA ALA A 471 5.87 27.90 24.13
C ALA A 471 5.96 26.82 23.03
N ARG A 472 4.93 25.95 22.91
CA ARG A 472 4.87 24.90 21.88
C ARG A 472 4.75 25.44 20.46
N VAL A 473 4.16 26.62 20.26
CA VAL A 473 4.09 27.29 18.95
C VAL A 473 5.41 27.98 18.62
N ALA A 474 6.02 28.69 19.57
CA ALA A 474 7.31 29.34 19.38
C ALA A 474 8.44 28.35 19.04
N ALA A 475 8.51 27.21 19.76
CA ALA A 475 9.50 26.17 19.50
C ALA A 475 9.40 25.62 18.06
N ARG A 476 8.18 25.28 17.61
CA ARG A 476 7.95 24.80 16.23
C ARG A 476 8.30 25.83 15.16
N ALA A 477 7.99 27.10 15.42
CA ALA A 477 8.32 28.20 14.51
C ALA A 477 9.84 28.33 14.30
N ALA A 478 10.63 28.11 15.36
CA ALA A 478 12.09 28.14 15.34
C ALA A 478 12.72 26.87 14.73
N GLU A 479 12.14 25.69 14.95
CA GLU A 479 12.67 24.42 14.41
C GLU A 479 12.53 24.29 12.89
N GLY A 480 11.56 24.96 12.26
CA GLY A 480 11.35 24.92 10.81
C GLY A 480 10.85 23.58 10.25
N ARG A 481 10.40 22.64 11.12
CA ARG A 481 10.03 21.26 10.78
C ARG A 481 8.53 20.99 10.62
N ASP A 482 7.67 22.00 10.74
CA ASP A 482 6.23 21.77 11.01
C ASP A 482 5.34 21.56 9.77
N ALA A 483 4.35 20.68 9.93
CA ALA A 483 3.21 20.54 9.04
C ALA A 483 2.16 21.64 9.23
N SER A 484 2.12 22.29 10.40
CA SER A 484 1.22 23.40 10.71
C SER A 484 1.89 24.77 10.51
N ASP A 485 1.17 25.74 9.94
CA ASP A 485 1.70 27.08 9.63
C ASP A 485 1.24 28.17 10.62
N ALA A 486 0.73 27.78 11.80
CA ALA A 486 0.22 28.72 12.81
C ALA A 486 1.36 29.28 13.68
N ASP A 487 1.44 30.62 13.77
CA ASP A 487 2.37 31.34 14.65
C ASP A 487 1.69 31.84 15.95
N THR A 488 2.43 32.60 16.76
CA THR A 488 1.97 33.15 18.04
C THR A 488 0.90 34.23 17.88
N ALA A 489 0.87 34.99 16.78
CA ALA A 489 -0.18 35.95 16.49
C ALA A 489 -1.48 35.26 16.05
N VAL A 490 -1.36 34.16 15.28
CA VAL A 490 -2.48 33.27 14.95
C VAL A 490 -3.05 32.65 16.23
N LEU A 491 -2.22 32.18 17.16
CA LEU A 491 -2.67 31.66 18.47
C LEU A 491 -3.40 32.73 19.30
N ALA A 492 -2.84 33.94 19.43
CA ALA A 492 -3.52 35.04 20.13
C ALA A 492 -4.89 35.36 19.49
N GLY A 493 -4.96 35.38 18.16
CA GLY A 493 -6.20 35.57 17.41
C GLY A 493 -7.19 34.39 17.50
N GLN A 494 -6.74 33.18 17.84
CA GLN A 494 -7.60 32.03 18.15
C GLN A 494 -8.17 32.15 19.57
N LEU A 495 -7.33 32.43 20.56
CA LEU A 495 -7.74 32.62 21.96
C LEU A 495 -8.81 33.71 22.11
N ALA A 496 -8.65 34.83 21.39
CA ALA A 496 -9.58 35.96 21.44
C ALA A 496 -10.87 35.78 20.61
N ARG A 497 -11.04 34.65 19.90
CA ARG A 497 -12.16 34.44 18.94
C ARG A 497 -12.76 33.03 18.95
N ALA A 498 -12.40 32.19 19.92
CA ALA A 498 -12.95 30.85 20.02
C ALA A 498 -14.35 30.89 20.66
N GLU A 499 -15.32 30.32 19.95
CA GLU A 499 -16.66 30.08 20.48
C GLU A 499 -16.59 28.84 21.39
N PRO A 500 -16.93 28.93 22.70
CA PRO A 500 -16.82 27.80 23.62
C PRO A 500 -17.77 26.67 23.24
N LEU A 501 -17.59 25.48 23.82
CA LEU A 501 -18.55 24.38 23.66
C LEU A 501 -19.87 24.75 24.35
N SER A 502 -20.99 24.55 23.65
CA SER A 502 -22.32 24.68 24.24
C SER A 502 -22.60 23.54 25.23
N ALA A 503 -23.63 23.66 26.08
CA ALA A 503 -24.03 22.60 27.00
C ALA A 503 -24.35 21.26 26.29
N ALA A 504 -24.94 21.32 25.08
CA ALA A 504 -25.22 20.15 24.26
C ALA A 504 -23.94 19.54 23.64
N GLU A 505 -22.93 20.35 23.34
CA GLU A 505 -21.63 19.86 22.86
C GLU A 505 -20.77 19.29 24.00
N HIS A 506 -20.87 19.85 25.21
CA HIS A 506 -20.24 19.27 26.40
C HIS A 506 -20.74 17.85 26.71
N ALA A 507 -22.02 17.55 26.46
CA ALA A 507 -22.56 16.18 26.57
C ALA A 507 -22.00 15.21 25.50
N LEU A 508 -21.32 15.72 24.46
CA LEU A 508 -20.64 14.94 23.43
C LEU A 508 -19.10 15.01 23.57
N ALA A 509 -18.57 15.67 24.62
CA ALA A 509 -17.15 15.99 24.71
C ALA A 509 -16.41 15.14 25.74
N VAL A 510 -15.29 14.56 25.32
CA VAL A 510 -14.29 13.95 26.20
C VAL A 510 -13.08 14.87 26.25
N ARG A 511 -12.81 15.42 27.44
CA ARG A 511 -11.71 16.36 27.65
C ARG A 511 -10.39 15.65 27.94
N PHE A 512 -9.33 16.13 27.30
CA PHE A 512 -7.96 15.70 27.50
C PHE A 512 -7.10 16.87 27.96
N ASP A 513 -6.35 16.68 29.04
CA ASP A 513 -5.22 17.54 29.36
C ASP A 513 -4.01 17.10 28.52
N THR A 514 -3.32 18.06 27.92
CA THR A 514 -2.15 17.84 27.09
C THR A 514 -0.90 18.52 27.65
N ASP A 515 -0.92 19.05 28.88
CA ASP A 515 0.28 19.43 29.64
C ASP A 515 0.99 18.20 30.24
N VAL A 516 1.16 17.18 29.39
CA VAL A 516 1.85 15.91 29.65
C VAL A 516 2.91 15.65 28.58
N GLU A 517 3.85 14.76 28.90
CA GLU A 517 4.89 14.33 27.96
C GLU A 517 4.29 13.66 26.70
N PRO A 518 4.87 13.89 25.49
CA PRO A 518 4.39 13.30 24.23
C PRO A 518 4.19 11.78 24.23
N ALA A 519 5.00 11.04 25.01
CA ALA A 519 4.87 9.59 25.16
C ALA A 519 3.56 9.16 25.85
N ALA A 520 2.83 10.08 26.49
CA ALA A 520 1.55 9.79 27.12
C ALA A 520 0.49 9.33 26.10
N TYR A 521 0.50 9.88 24.88
CA TYR A 521 -0.52 9.59 23.85
C TYR A 521 -0.46 8.17 23.30
N GLU A 522 0.64 7.44 23.47
CA GLU A 522 0.76 6.04 23.07
C GLU A 522 0.21 5.07 24.15
N ARG A 523 -0.09 5.57 25.37
CA ARG A 523 -0.58 4.75 26.48
C ARG A 523 -2.10 4.64 26.49
N GLU A 524 -2.59 3.43 26.72
CA GLU A 524 -4.03 3.13 26.91
C GLU A 524 -4.72 4.06 27.92
N ALA A 525 -4.12 4.22 29.10
CA ALA A 525 -4.68 4.98 30.20
C ALA A 525 -4.96 6.46 29.88
N PHE A 526 -4.28 7.04 28.88
CA PHE A 526 -4.59 8.40 28.42
C PHE A 526 -5.94 8.47 27.69
N TRP A 527 -6.34 7.40 27.01
CA TRP A 527 -7.54 7.33 26.17
C TRP A 527 -8.73 6.61 26.82
N ALA A 528 -8.55 6.01 28.00
CA ALA A 528 -9.60 5.26 28.69
C ALA A 528 -10.96 5.98 28.81
N PRO A 529 -11.05 7.31 29.05
CA PRO A 529 -12.33 8.03 29.05
C PRO A 529 -13.09 7.98 27.71
N LEU A 530 -12.37 8.04 26.58
CA LEU A 530 -12.98 7.93 25.25
C LEU A 530 -13.48 6.52 24.98
N PHE A 531 -12.73 5.48 25.35
CA PHE A 531 -13.16 4.11 25.15
C PHE A 531 -14.43 3.80 25.94
N ALA A 532 -14.50 4.19 27.21
CA ALA A 532 -15.74 4.08 27.99
C ALA A 532 -16.94 4.77 27.31
N THR A 533 -16.73 5.94 26.70
CA THR A 533 -17.78 6.66 25.95
C THR A 533 -18.20 5.90 24.68
N LEU A 534 -17.25 5.33 23.94
CA LEU A 534 -17.51 4.56 22.72
C LEU A 534 -18.19 3.21 23.02
N ASP A 535 -17.79 2.54 24.10
CA ASP A 535 -18.40 1.27 24.55
C ASP A 535 -19.85 1.49 25.00
N CYS A 536 -20.12 2.55 25.76
CA CYS A 536 -21.50 2.93 26.11
C CYS A 536 -22.35 3.30 24.87
N ALA A 537 -21.77 3.98 23.88
CA ALA A 537 -22.45 4.30 22.64
C ALA A 537 -22.76 3.04 21.80
N ALA A 538 -21.84 2.07 21.76
CA ALA A 538 -22.04 0.78 21.09
C ALA A 538 -23.13 -0.06 21.78
N ALA A 539 -23.11 -0.14 23.12
CA ALA A 539 -24.12 -0.83 23.92
C ALA A 539 -25.52 -0.18 23.85
N SER A 540 -25.61 1.08 23.43
CA SER A 540 -26.90 1.79 23.24
C SER A 540 -27.47 1.64 21.82
N ALA A 541 -26.78 0.91 20.93
CA ALA A 541 -27.11 0.76 19.51
C ALA A 541 -27.23 -0.71 19.07
N ALA A 542 -27.37 -1.62 20.03
CA ALA A 542 -27.50 -3.07 19.85
C ALA A 542 -28.77 -3.61 20.53
#